data_AF-A0A2S9F150-F1
#
_entry.id   AF-A0A2S9F150-F1
#
_cell.length_a   1.000
_cell.length_b   1.000
_cell.length_c   1.000
_cell.angle_alpha   90.00
_cell.angle_beta   90.00
_cell.angle_gamma   90.00
#
_symmetry.space_group_name_H-M   'P 1'
#
loop_
_entity.id
_entity.type
_entity.pdbx_description
1 polymer ?
#
loop_
_entity_poly.entity_id
_entity_poly.type
_entity_poly.pdbx_seq_one_letter_code
_entity_poly.pdbx_strand_id
1 'polypeptide(L)' 'MTDYQTITFDQSDAVARITLNRPDAANGMNATMTRELADAAARCDTPATKVVVVG' A
#
# COMPACT_ATOMS: atom_id res chain seq x y z
N MET A 1 -13.56 -4.12 1.33
CA MET A 1 -12.91 -3.09 0.49
C MET A 1 -12.37 -2.04 1.43
N THR A 2 -11.05 -1.97 1.56
CA THR A 2 -10.41 -0.93 2.38
C THR A 2 -9.97 0.12 1.41
N ASP A 3 -10.80 1.14 1.30
CA ASP A 3 -10.52 2.28 0.44
C ASP A 3 -9.45 3.11 1.16
N TYR A 4 -8.24 3.08 0.64
CA TYR A 4 -7.15 3.89 1.14
C TYR A 4 -7.20 5.25 0.43
N GLN A 5 -7.00 6.31 1.20
CA GLN A 5 -7.17 7.68 0.72
C GLN A 5 -5.91 8.22 0.05
N THR A 6 -4.73 7.71 0.43
CA THR A 6 -3.42 8.21 -0.05
C THR A 6 -2.57 7.16 -0.73
N ILE A 7 -2.99 5.89 -0.68
CA ILE A 7 -2.35 4.78 -1.37
C ILE A 7 -3.40 3.94 -2.10
N THR A 8 -2.97 3.07 -2.99
CA THR A 8 -3.82 2.06 -3.62
C THR A 8 -3.19 0.70 -3.40
N PHE A 9 -3.97 -0.24 -2.89
CA PHE A 9 -3.52 -1.61 -2.64
C PHE A 9 -4.18 -2.55 -3.63
N ASP A 10 -3.36 -3.32 -4.34
CA ASP A 10 -3.77 -4.32 -5.32
C ASP A 10 -3.00 -5.61 -5.06
N GLN A 11 -3.68 -6.74 -4.93
CA GLN A 11 -3.04 -8.03 -4.71
C GLN A 11 -3.36 -8.96 -5.88
N SER A 12 -2.31 -9.30 -6.63
CA SER A 12 -2.38 -10.23 -7.77
C SER A 12 -1.56 -11.48 -7.43
N ASP A 13 -2.26 -12.58 -7.15
CA ASP A 13 -1.67 -13.87 -6.73
C ASP A 13 -0.69 -13.71 -5.55
N ALA A 14 0.61 -13.86 -5.82
CA ALA A 14 1.69 -13.78 -4.86
C ALA A 14 2.31 -12.39 -4.76
N VAL A 15 1.85 -11.42 -5.54
CA VAL A 15 2.41 -10.08 -5.62
C VAL A 15 1.40 -9.08 -5.08
N ALA A 16 1.76 -8.43 -3.98
CA ALA A 16 1.05 -7.25 -3.48
C ALA A 16 1.69 -5.99 -4.06
N ARG A 17 0.88 -5.07 -4.54
CA ARG A 17 1.29 -3.80 -5.12
C ARG A 17 0.64 -2.67 -4.34
N ILE A 18 1.49 -1.81 -3.79
CA ILE A 18 1.11 -0.60 -3.07
C ILE A 18 1.55 0.58 -3.92
N THR A 19 0.57 1.31 -4.45
CA THR A 19 0.83 2.52 -5.27
C THR A 19 0.60 3.75 -4.43
N LEU A 20 1.55 4.69 -4.43
CA LEU A 20 1.40 5.96 -3.73
C LEU A 20 0.50 6.88 -4.58
N ASN A 21 -0.73 7.13 -4.12
CA ASN A 21 -1.70 7.93 -4.85
C ASN A 21 -1.77 9.36 -4.29
N ARG A 22 -0.60 10.00 -4.14
CA ARG A 22 -0.49 11.38 -3.64
C ARG A 22 0.36 12.28 -4.54
N PRO A 23 0.00 12.43 -5.83
CA PRO A 23 0.76 13.25 -6.77
C PRO A 23 0.81 14.73 -6.36
N ASP A 24 -0.27 15.27 -5.80
CA ASP A 24 -0.37 16.67 -5.34
C ASP A 24 0.66 17.08 -4.28
N ALA A 25 1.22 16.12 -3.54
CA ALA A 25 2.24 16.38 -2.52
C ALA A 25 3.61 15.78 -2.89
N ALA A 26 3.82 15.43 -4.16
CA ALA A 26 5.01 14.71 -4.63
C ALA A 26 5.29 13.42 -3.83
N ASN A 27 4.23 12.67 -3.46
CA ASN A 27 4.30 11.50 -2.58
C ASN A 27 4.87 11.79 -1.18
N GLY A 28 4.76 13.04 -0.72
CA GLY A 28 5.15 13.42 0.63
C GLY A 28 4.43 12.58 1.67
N MET A 29 5.20 11.84 2.47
CA MET A 29 4.68 10.98 3.53
C MET A 29 4.04 11.83 4.64
N ASN A 30 2.72 11.71 4.83
CA ASN A 30 2.02 12.23 6.00
C ASN A 30 1.62 11.09 6.95
N ALA A 31 1.16 11.45 8.15
CA ALA A 31 0.74 10.47 9.15
C ALA A 31 -0.37 9.50 8.67
N THR A 32 -1.28 9.98 7.81
CA THR A 32 -2.32 9.14 7.21
C THR A 32 -1.72 8.08 6.30
N MET A 33 -0.87 8.47 5.36
CA MET A 33 -0.19 7.59 4.42
C MET A 33 0.72 6.59 5.13
N THR A 34 1.43 7.01 6.18
CA THR A 34 2.22 6.07 7.01
C THR A 34 1.34 5.02 7.69
N ARG A 35 0.16 5.41 8.20
CA ARG A 35 -0.81 4.46 8.78
C ARG A 35 -1.37 3.52 7.73
N GLU A 36 -1.78 4.03 6.57
CA GLU A 36 -2.32 3.22 5.49
C GLU A 36 -1.27 2.25 4.94
N LEU A 37 -0.03 2.71 4.78
CA LEU A 37 1.09 1.87 4.35
C LEU A 37 1.36 0.75 5.37
N ALA A 38 1.32 1.06 6.67
CA ALA A 38 1.50 0.05 7.72
C ALA A 38 0.38 -0.99 7.73
N ASP A 39 -0.88 -0.57 7.53
CA ASP A 39 -2.03 -1.49 7.40
C ASP A 39 -1.90 -2.37 6.14
N ALA A 40 -1.55 -1.78 5.01
CA ALA A 40 -1.33 -2.52 3.76
C ALA A 40 -0.18 -3.52 3.89
N ALA A 41 0.92 -3.14 4.55
CA ALA A 41 2.05 -4.03 4.82
C ALA A 41 1.64 -5.19 5.76
N ALA A 42 0.86 -4.91 6.81
CA ALA A 42 0.35 -5.95 7.70
C ALA A 42 -0.54 -6.97 6.98
N ARG A 43 -1.28 -6.55 5.95
CA ARG A 43 -2.07 -7.47 5.09
C ARG A 43 -1.20 -8.32 4.16
N CYS A 44 -0.03 -7.80 3.77
CA CYS A 44 0.95 -8.54 3.00
C CYS A 44 1.67 -9.61 3.84
N ASP A 45 1.61 -9.54 5.17
CA ASP A 45 2.20 -10.53 6.07
C ASP A 45 1.36 -11.81 6.13
N THR A 46 1.16 -12.40 4.96
CA THR A 46 0.42 -13.66 4.76
C THR A 46 1.29 -14.59 3.92
N PRO A 47 1.25 -15.92 4.16
CA PRO A 47 2.06 -16.88 3.43
C PRO A 47 1.76 -16.93 1.91
N ALA A 48 0.60 -16.39 1.50
CA ALA A 48 0.20 -16.22 0.11
C ALA A 48 1.02 -15.14 -0.61
N THR A 49 1.44 -14.08 0.11
CA THR A 49 2.21 -12.99 -0.47
C THR A 49 3.70 -13.35 -0.49
N LYS A 50 4.34 -13.21 -1.65
CA LYS A 50 5.77 -13.47 -1.85
C LYS A 50 6.56 -12.19 -2.12
N VAL A 51 5.94 -11.22 -2.77
CA VAL A 51 6.59 -9.96 -3.15
C VAL A 51 5.67 -8.79 -2.85
N VAL A 52 6.22 -7.73 -2.30
CA VAL A 52 5.54 -6.45 -2.10
C VAL A 52 6.27 -5.38 -2.91
N VAL A 53 5.56 -4.76 -3.85
CA VAL A 53 6.07 -3.66 -4.69
C VAL A 53 5.48 -2.35 -4.18
N VAL A 54 6.34 -1.37 -3.89
CA VAL A 54 5.94 -0.02 -3.48
C VAL A 54 6.45 0.97 -4.51
N GLY A 55 5.57 1.79 -5.10
CA GLY A 55 5.91 2.73 -6.18
C GLY A 55 4.97 3.92 -6.27
#